data_AF-A0A9D2HUH1-F1
#
_entry.id   AF-A0A9D2HUH1-F1
#
_cell.length_a   1.000
_cell.length_b   1.000
_cell.length_c   1.000
_cell.angle_alpha   90.00
_cell.angle_beta   90.00
_cell.angle_gamma   90.00
#
_symmetry.space_group_name_H-M   'P 1'
#
loop_
_entity.id
_entity.type
_entity.pdbx_description
1 polymer ?
#
loop_
_entity_poly.entity_id
_entity_poly.type
_entity_poly.pdbx_seq_one_letter_code
_entity_poly.pdbx_strand_id
1 'polypeptide(L)'
;MKKILFPALAALLLLASACSQKAEYTHAIPANATFVSSVNLSTLSEKAGLGDSDNQALLQKLKESLKSEMDATTYDYIGTLLDDPAQSGIDLQAPIYLFTSRALRQGSFVAKVADKGNVQTLLETLRKEGGETEEKENCTLVHTSDGLLLGYNESLLFCLGQQTGPQLPAYKDSLVAWIQQTEAQSFASRPEFKQMQAQKGDIKAIYSYASLPKNYMAITGYRMPKGLDLKDLRFIIGLSFEKGSIDLHLTYYTENEQIKSLLAKQNQVYRPIKNTFIDYFPQSTLLLVSAGLDGNALYDLLLETTPIGENLSAKNAETIKQVMAMFEDDLSFGMVNFTLNKLPSLLAYATVKDSAPLKALLENDELKKQLGRGNDIVQLEEDRYVWKSRNFNLFFGVQDKQFYATNDELLYKDLFKKCDPSAAQNAYAGDMKGKKGFAVVNMEAICQLPIVKMLASMGGSQYATILAALEHIDYMKSENNETGSYASIQLKDKDTNALKQIVELAKTAL
;
A
#
# COMPACT_ATOMS: atom_id res chain seq x y z
N MET A 1 -26.91 -43.77 53.37
CA MET A 1 -26.39 -43.96 51.99
C MET A 1 -26.83 -42.76 51.16
N LYS A 2 -26.01 -41.70 51.20
CA LYS A 2 -26.04 -40.54 50.30
C LYS A 2 -24.82 -40.71 49.40
N LYS A 3 -25.03 -40.81 48.09
CA LYS A 3 -24.08 -40.53 47.00
C LYS A 3 -24.75 -41.08 45.73
N ILE A 4 -25.27 -40.19 44.90
CA ILE A 4 -25.55 -40.32 43.44
C ILE A 4 -26.43 -39.13 42.95
N LEU A 5 -27.01 -38.31 43.83
CA LEU A 5 -27.88 -37.19 43.38
C LEU A 5 -27.16 -35.86 43.04
N PHE A 6 -25.87 -35.71 43.33
CA PHE A 6 -25.13 -34.46 43.07
C PHE A 6 -24.43 -34.37 41.69
N PRO A 7 -23.88 -35.44 41.08
CA PRO A 7 -23.27 -35.35 39.76
C PRO A 7 -24.30 -35.32 38.61
N ALA A 8 -25.51 -35.86 38.80
CA ALA A 8 -26.57 -35.80 37.80
C ALA A 8 -27.20 -34.39 37.69
N LEU A 9 -27.27 -33.64 38.80
CA LEU A 9 -27.76 -32.26 38.79
C LEU A 9 -26.69 -31.28 38.26
N ALA A 10 -25.41 -31.55 38.51
CA ALA A 10 -24.30 -30.80 37.92
C ALA A 10 -24.17 -31.03 36.40
N ALA A 11 -24.42 -32.26 35.93
CA ALA A 11 -24.45 -32.56 34.50
C ALA A 11 -25.67 -31.97 33.77
N LEU A 12 -26.82 -31.83 34.46
CA LEU A 12 -27.98 -31.11 33.90
C LEU A 12 -27.82 -29.58 33.93
N LEU A 13 -27.13 -29.02 34.93
CA LEU A 13 -26.81 -27.58 34.97
C LEU A 13 -25.68 -27.20 33.99
N LEU A 14 -24.78 -28.14 33.65
CA LEU A 14 -23.79 -27.99 32.58
C LEU A 14 -24.36 -28.18 31.16
N LEU A 15 -25.58 -28.75 31.04
CA LEU A 15 -26.33 -28.84 29.77
C LEU A 15 -27.40 -27.73 29.62
N ALA A 16 -27.58 -26.89 30.64
CA ALA A 16 -28.38 -25.67 30.57
C ALA A 16 -27.54 -24.38 30.54
N SER A 17 -26.22 -24.46 30.75
CA SER A 17 -25.31 -23.53 30.08
C SER A 17 -25.10 -24.04 28.65
N ALA A 18 -26.08 -23.81 27.79
CA ALA A 18 -25.74 -23.46 26.43
C ALA A 18 -24.88 -22.19 26.57
N CYS A 19 -23.57 -22.37 26.80
CA CYS A 19 -22.60 -21.45 26.29
C CYS A 19 -22.89 -21.46 24.79
N SER A 20 -23.76 -20.55 24.34
CA SER A 20 -23.62 -20.03 23.01
C SER A 20 -22.13 -19.71 22.92
N GLN A 21 -21.38 -20.49 22.14
CA GLN A 21 -20.07 -20.00 21.71
C GLN A 21 -20.39 -18.61 21.19
N LYS A 22 -19.95 -17.56 21.90
CA LYS A 22 -20.19 -16.19 21.47
C LYS A 22 -19.68 -16.17 20.03
N ALA A 23 -20.60 -16.04 19.07
CA ALA A 23 -20.24 -16.07 17.67
C ALA A 23 -19.19 -14.98 17.48
N GLU A 24 -18.07 -15.31 16.83
CA GLU A 24 -17.01 -14.35 16.59
C GLU A 24 -17.62 -13.18 15.81
N TYR A 25 -17.48 -11.96 16.31
CA TYR A 25 -18.12 -10.76 15.75
C TYR A 25 -17.75 -10.51 14.27
N THR A 26 -16.61 -11.05 13.83
CA THR A 26 -16.17 -11.05 12.43
C THR A 26 -17.09 -11.85 11.52
N HIS A 27 -17.84 -12.81 12.05
CA HIS A 27 -18.84 -13.55 11.29
C HIS A 27 -19.94 -12.64 10.78
N ALA A 28 -20.20 -11.47 11.37
CA ALA A 28 -21.22 -10.56 10.86
C ALA A 28 -20.82 -9.88 9.53
N ILE A 29 -19.56 -9.96 9.11
CA ILE A 29 -19.12 -9.37 7.83
C ILE A 29 -19.73 -10.15 6.65
N PRO A 30 -20.52 -9.51 5.78
CA PRO A 30 -21.19 -10.19 4.67
C PRO A 30 -20.21 -10.85 3.69
N ALA A 31 -20.49 -12.08 3.23
CA ALA A 31 -19.61 -12.84 2.33
C ALA A 31 -19.33 -12.18 0.96
N ASN A 32 -20.08 -11.14 0.59
CA ASN A 32 -19.91 -10.37 -0.63
C ASN A 32 -19.21 -9.01 -0.42
N ALA A 33 -18.56 -8.80 0.73
CA ALA A 33 -17.70 -7.64 0.96
C ALA A 33 -16.60 -7.55 -0.11
N THR A 34 -16.34 -6.33 -0.60
CA THR A 34 -15.35 -6.02 -1.65
C THR A 34 -14.11 -5.32 -1.11
N PHE A 35 -14.24 -4.74 0.08
CA PHE A 35 -13.17 -4.17 0.88
C PHE A 35 -13.42 -4.57 2.33
N VAL A 36 -12.39 -5.04 3.02
CA VAL A 36 -12.42 -5.34 4.46
C VAL A 36 -11.11 -4.82 5.05
N SER A 37 -11.17 -4.06 6.14
CA SER A 37 -10.00 -3.54 6.84
C SER A 37 -10.16 -3.77 8.34
N SER A 38 -9.12 -4.28 9.00
CA SER A 38 -9.05 -4.36 10.45
C SER A 38 -8.14 -3.26 10.98
N VAL A 39 -8.63 -2.53 12.00
CA VAL A 39 -7.91 -1.43 12.65
C VAL A 39 -7.86 -1.70 14.15
N ASN A 40 -6.66 -1.74 14.75
CA ASN A 40 -6.52 -1.79 16.20
C ASN A 40 -6.35 -0.38 16.77
N LEU A 41 -7.44 0.20 17.28
CA LEU A 41 -7.43 1.57 17.80
C LEU A 41 -6.54 1.70 19.05
N SER A 42 -6.47 0.68 19.91
CA SER A 42 -5.63 0.74 21.11
C SER A 42 -4.14 0.84 20.76
N THR A 43 -3.67 -0.04 19.86
CA THR A 43 -2.29 -0.03 19.38
C THR A 43 -1.95 1.26 18.65
N LEU A 44 -2.86 1.77 17.82
CA LEU A 44 -2.63 3.04 17.11
C LEU A 44 -2.59 4.22 18.07
N SER A 45 -3.46 4.27 19.09
CA SER A 45 -3.46 5.33 20.10
C SER A 45 -2.14 5.35 20.89
N GLU A 46 -1.64 4.18 21.29
CA GLU A 46 -0.35 4.03 21.96
C GLU A 46 0.82 4.47 21.05
N LYS A 47 0.87 3.97 19.81
CA LYS A 47 1.92 4.32 18.84
C LYS A 47 1.91 5.79 18.43
N ALA A 48 0.73 6.42 18.43
CA ALA A 48 0.55 7.86 18.23
C ALA A 48 0.98 8.69 19.45
N GLY A 49 1.16 8.06 20.62
CA GLY A 49 1.45 8.73 21.88
C GLY A 49 0.28 9.54 22.42
N LEU A 50 -0.98 9.24 22.08
CA LEU A 50 -2.11 10.11 22.46
C LEU A 50 -2.26 10.27 23.98
N GLY A 51 -1.81 9.31 24.78
CA GLY A 51 -1.78 9.41 26.24
C GLY A 51 -0.66 10.30 26.81
N ASP A 52 0.29 10.75 25.98
CA ASP A 52 1.42 11.57 26.43
C ASP A 52 0.96 12.98 26.83
N SER A 53 1.58 13.54 27.88
CA SER A 53 1.29 14.91 28.35
C SER A 53 1.37 15.95 27.23
N ASP A 54 2.31 15.75 26.31
CA ASP A 54 2.62 16.69 25.23
C ASP A 54 1.55 16.67 24.12
N ASN A 55 0.64 15.68 24.15
CA ASN A 55 -0.50 15.55 23.23
C ASN A 55 -1.82 16.10 23.80
N GLN A 56 -1.86 16.55 25.07
CA GLN A 56 -3.08 17.07 25.69
C GLN A 56 -3.68 18.26 24.94
N ALA A 57 -2.84 19.20 24.45
CA ALA A 57 -3.32 20.35 23.69
C ALA A 57 -3.95 19.96 22.34
N LEU A 58 -3.41 18.94 21.67
CA LEU A 58 -3.96 18.41 20.43
C LEU A 58 -5.29 17.69 20.68
N LEU A 59 -5.35 16.84 21.70
CA LEU A 59 -6.58 16.19 22.13
C LEU A 59 -7.65 17.21 22.49
N GLN A 60 -7.27 18.30 23.16
CA GLN A 60 -8.19 19.39 23.49
C GLN A 60 -8.71 20.11 22.24
N LYS A 61 -7.84 20.42 21.27
CA LYS A 61 -8.28 20.98 19.97
C LYS A 61 -9.23 20.03 19.23
N LEU A 62 -8.96 18.71 19.25
CA LEU A 62 -9.82 17.70 18.63
C LEU A 62 -11.18 17.63 19.36
N LYS A 63 -11.18 17.61 20.69
CA LYS A 63 -12.39 17.70 21.52
C LYS A 63 -13.17 18.96 21.15
N GLU A 64 -12.56 20.13 21.16
CA GLU A 64 -13.22 21.41 20.83
C GLU A 64 -13.81 21.45 19.42
N SER A 65 -13.16 20.79 18.46
CA SER A 65 -13.68 20.67 17.09
C SER A 65 -14.94 19.84 17.01
N LEU A 66 -15.14 18.87 17.92
CA LEU A 66 -16.38 18.11 18.03
C LEU A 66 -17.52 18.95 18.62
N LYS A 67 -17.20 20.00 19.39
CA LYS A 67 -18.21 20.84 20.06
C LYS A 67 -19.14 21.56 19.08
N SER A 68 -18.66 21.92 17.89
CA SER A 68 -19.51 22.57 16.88
C SER A 68 -20.48 21.61 16.20
N GLU A 69 -20.26 20.29 16.33
CA GLU A 69 -20.97 19.26 15.59
C GLU A 69 -22.05 18.55 16.42
N MET A 70 -22.15 18.81 17.74
CA MET A 70 -23.06 18.08 18.63
C MET A 70 -23.61 18.95 19.78
N ASP A 71 -24.70 18.51 20.41
CA ASP A 71 -25.26 19.20 21.59
C ASP A 71 -24.36 19.06 22.85
N ALA A 72 -24.56 19.93 23.85
CA ALA A 72 -23.72 19.98 25.05
C ALA A 72 -23.72 18.67 25.87
N THR A 73 -24.84 17.95 25.92
CA THR A 73 -24.95 16.69 26.67
C THR A 73 -24.15 15.59 25.97
N THR A 74 -24.27 15.52 24.64
CA THR A 74 -23.51 14.59 23.80
C THR A 74 -22.02 14.92 23.87
N TYR A 75 -21.67 16.20 23.82
CA TYR A 75 -20.29 16.67 23.98
C TYR A 75 -19.65 16.22 25.30
N ASP A 76 -20.32 16.44 26.44
CA ASP A 76 -19.81 16.05 27.76
C ASP A 76 -19.65 14.52 27.86
N TYR A 77 -20.58 13.76 27.28
CA TYR A 77 -20.50 12.31 27.26
C TYR A 77 -19.35 11.79 26.39
N ILE A 78 -19.18 12.32 25.18
CA ILE A 78 -18.02 11.99 24.33
C ILE A 78 -16.71 12.37 25.04
N GLY A 79 -16.66 13.51 25.73
CA GLY A 79 -15.53 13.89 26.56
C GLY A 79 -15.16 12.82 27.59
N THR A 80 -16.18 12.26 28.26
CA THR A 80 -16.01 11.16 29.23
C THR A 80 -15.50 9.87 28.56
N LEU A 81 -16.01 9.53 27.37
CA LEU A 81 -15.53 8.36 26.61
C LEU A 81 -14.08 8.51 26.13
N LEU A 82 -13.65 9.72 25.81
CA LEU A 82 -12.26 9.95 25.42
C LEU A 82 -11.30 9.78 26.60
N ASP A 83 -11.76 10.06 27.82
CA ASP A 83 -10.98 9.89 29.05
C ASP A 83 -11.01 8.44 29.56
N ASP A 84 -12.15 7.75 29.42
CA ASP A 84 -12.30 6.32 29.70
C ASP A 84 -13.02 5.57 28.56
N PRO A 85 -12.27 5.11 27.53
CA PRO A 85 -12.85 4.44 26.37
C PRO A 85 -13.61 3.14 26.69
N ALA A 86 -13.37 2.53 27.85
CA ALA A 86 -14.07 1.30 28.26
C ALA A 86 -15.57 1.55 28.57
N GLN A 87 -15.95 2.80 28.91
CA GLN A 87 -17.35 3.18 29.13
C GLN A 87 -18.20 3.10 27.86
N SER A 88 -17.58 2.99 26.68
CA SER A 88 -18.31 2.75 25.43
C SER A 88 -18.95 1.35 25.37
N GLY A 89 -18.45 0.41 26.19
CA GLY A 89 -18.83 -1.01 26.11
C GLY A 89 -18.22 -1.75 24.92
N ILE A 90 -17.37 -1.11 24.14
CA ILE A 90 -16.65 -1.71 23.01
C ILE A 90 -15.29 -2.25 23.46
N ASP A 91 -14.96 -3.47 23.03
CA ASP A 91 -13.64 -4.08 23.25
C ASP A 91 -12.62 -3.49 22.26
N LEU A 92 -11.98 -2.38 22.65
CA LEU A 92 -10.98 -1.68 21.82
C LEU A 92 -9.62 -2.38 21.74
N GLN A 93 -9.41 -3.45 22.51
CA GLN A 93 -8.24 -4.34 22.36
C GLN A 93 -8.42 -5.26 21.15
N ALA A 94 -9.67 -5.58 20.79
CA ALA A 94 -9.99 -6.29 19.57
C ALA A 94 -10.02 -5.32 18.37
N PRO A 95 -9.65 -5.76 17.16
CA PRO A 95 -9.74 -4.92 15.96
C PRO A 95 -11.19 -4.54 15.63
N ILE A 96 -11.40 -3.30 15.21
CA ILE A 96 -12.64 -2.91 14.52
C ILE A 96 -12.47 -3.27 13.05
N TYR A 97 -13.49 -3.89 12.46
CA TYR A 97 -13.50 -4.22 11.04
C TYR A 97 -14.38 -3.25 10.28
N LEU A 98 -13.78 -2.53 9.33
CA LEU A 98 -14.44 -1.66 8.36
C LEU A 98 -14.63 -2.44 7.05
N PHE A 99 -15.78 -2.30 6.39
CA PHE A 99 -15.99 -2.97 5.10
C PHE A 99 -16.97 -2.22 4.21
N THR A 100 -16.91 -2.53 2.92
CA THR A 100 -17.89 -2.09 1.92
C THR A 100 -18.31 -3.25 1.03
N SER A 101 -19.49 -3.14 0.45
CA SER A 101 -19.97 -4.05 -0.60
C SER A 101 -20.72 -3.25 -1.66
N ARG A 102 -21.17 -3.92 -2.73
CA ARG A 102 -21.97 -3.26 -3.78
C ARG A 102 -23.25 -2.64 -3.24
N ALA A 103 -23.86 -3.26 -2.22
CA ALA A 103 -25.04 -2.76 -1.52
C ALA A 103 -24.66 -1.76 -0.41
N LEU A 104 -23.51 -1.96 0.25
CA LEU A 104 -23.05 -1.15 1.37
C LEU A 104 -21.92 -0.21 0.94
N ARG A 105 -22.26 0.77 0.09
CA ARG A 105 -21.27 1.70 -0.49
C ARG A 105 -20.80 2.79 0.48
N GLN A 106 -21.62 3.13 1.47
CA GLN A 106 -21.36 4.22 2.41
C GLN A 106 -20.45 3.81 3.59
N GLY A 107 -19.87 2.61 3.54
CA GLY A 107 -19.08 2.07 4.64
C GLY A 107 -19.95 1.41 5.70
N SER A 108 -19.36 0.44 6.38
CA SER A 108 -19.97 -0.27 7.50
C SER A 108 -18.86 -0.73 8.43
N PHE A 109 -19.18 -0.94 9.70
CA PHE A 109 -18.23 -1.50 10.64
C PHE A 109 -18.84 -2.54 11.57
N VAL A 110 -18.00 -3.46 12.04
CA VAL A 110 -18.28 -4.33 13.18
C VAL A 110 -17.23 -4.15 14.25
N ALA A 111 -17.69 -4.07 15.49
CA ALA A 111 -16.86 -3.99 16.67
C ALA A 111 -17.31 -5.03 17.68
N LYS A 112 -16.38 -5.55 18.47
CA LYS A 112 -16.68 -6.53 19.52
C LYS A 112 -17.22 -5.80 20.75
N VAL A 113 -18.29 -6.34 21.32
CA VAL A 113 -18.92 -5.78 22.52
C VAL A 113 -18.30 -6.43 23.76
N ALA A 114 -17.77 -5.60 24.64
CA ALA A 114 -17.32 -5.97 25.99
C ALA A 114 -18.49 -5.95 26.97
N ASP A 115 -19.34 -4.92 26.90
CA ASP A 115 -20.49 -4.73 27.79
C ASP A 115 -21.70 -4.17 27.03
N LYS A 116 -22.80 -4.93 26.98
CA LYS A 116 -24.02 -4.55 26.25
C LYS A 116 -24.69 -3.32 26.88
N GLY A 117 -24.69 -3.19 28.20
CA GLY A 117 -25.35 -2.09 28.91
C GLY A 117 -24.66 -0.75 28.67
N ASN A 118 -23.33 -0.74 28.61
CA ASN A 118 -22.54 0.42 28.24
C ASN A 118 -22.77 0.81 26.78
N VAL A 119 -22.84 -0.16 25.85
CA VAL A 119 -23.22 0.12 24.45
C VAL A 119 -24.63 0.70 24.36
N GLN A 120 -25.59 0.16 25.11
CA GLN A 120 -26.93 0.71 25.17
C GLN A 120 -26.92 2.16 25.66
N THR A 121 -26.19 2.45 26.74
CA THR A 121 -26.05 3.81 27.30
C THR A 121 -25.42 4.78 26.29
N LEU A 122 -24.40 4.31 25.57
CA LEU A 122 -23.74 5.05 24.49
C LEU A 122 -24.74 5.43 23.40
N LEU A 123 -25.46 4.45 22.87
CA LEU A 123 -26.39 4.66 21.76
C LEU A 123 -27.63 5.47 22.20
N GLU A 124 -28.13 5.28 23.41
CA GLU A 124 -29.21 6.10 23.97
C GLU A 124 -28.80 7.56 24.13
N THR A 125 -27.54 7.83 24.47
CA THR A 125 -27.01 9.19 24.58
C THR A 125 -26.88 9.83 23.21
N LEU A 126 -26.30 9.14 22.23
CA LEU A 126 -26.20 9.62 20.85
C LEU A 126 -27.59 9.85 20.21
N ARG A 127 -28.59 9.04 20.58
CA ARG A 127 -29.99 9.17 20.09
C ARG A 127 -30.73 10.36 20.70
N LYS A 128 -30.22 11.07 21.70
CA LYS A 128 -30.90 12.29 22.21
C LYS A 128 -31.09 13.35 21.11
N GLU A 129 -30.33 13.26 20.02
CA GLU A 129 -30.49 14.05 18.80
C GLU A 129 -31.58 13.52 17.82
N GLY A 130 -32.25 12.41 18.16
CA GLY A 130 -33.35 11.77 17.42
C GLY A 130 -33.06 10.33 16.97
N GLY A 131 -34.11 9.52 16.78
CA GLY A 131 -34.00 8.14 16.26
C GLY A 131 -34.93 7.11 16.91
N GLU A 132 -35.05 5.95 16.27
CA GLU A 132 -35.89 4.82 16.67
C GLU A 132 -35.07 3.66 17.23
N THR A 133 -35.65 2.91 18.18
CA THR A 133 -35.07 1.68 18.72
C THR A 133 -36.09 0.56 18.63
N GLU A 134 -35.63 -0.62 18.20
CA GLU A 134 -36.48 -1.78 17.97
C GLU A 134 -35.75 -3.04 18.43
N GLU A 135 -36.37 -3.84 19.29
CA GLU A 135 -35.86 -5.16 19.67
C GLU A 135 -36.26 -6.20 18.61
N LYS A 136 -35.29 -6.89 18.02
CA LYS A 136 -35.51 -7.96 17.03
C LYS A 136 -34.57 -9.13 17.27
N GLU A 137 -35.12 -10.34 17.39
CA GLU A 137 -34.39 -11.62 17.27
C GLU A 137 -32.97 -11.61 17.90
N ASN A 138 -32.88 -11.46 19.22
CA ASN A 138 -31.62 -11.43 20.00
C ASN A 138 -30.65 -10.27 19.69
N CYS A 139 -31.11 -9.21 19.04
CA CYS A 139 -30.38 -7.95 18.91
C CYS A 139 -31.29 -6.73 19.08
N THR A 140 -30.68 -5.61 19.40
CA THR A 140 -31.34 -4.32 19.48
C THR A 140 -30.93 -3.50 18.26
N LEU A 141 -31.91 -3.02 17.48
CA LEU A 141 -31.68 -2.15 16.34
C LEU A 141 -31.87 -0.68 16.75
N VAL A 142 -31.02 0.19 16.23
CA VAL A 142 -31.10 1.64 16.42
C VAL A 142 -31.00 2.31 15.05
N HIS A 143 -31.96 3.18 14.73
CA HIS A 143 -31.92 4.01 13.53
C HIS A 143 -31.87 5.48 13.97
N THR A 144 -30.77 6.15 13.68
CA THR A 144 -30.54 7.54 14.10
C THR A 144 -31.20 8.53 13.13
N SER A 145 -31.41 9.77 13.57
CA SER A 145 -32.03 10.82 12.76
C SER A 145 -31.22 11.21 11.51
N ASP A 146 -29.90 11.08 11.56
CA ASP A 146 -28.97 11.26 10.43
C ASP A 146 -28.89 10.04 9.49
N GLY A 147 -29.63 8.97 9.82
CA GLY A 147 -29.84 7.81 8.97
C GLY A 147 -28.90 6.63 9.22
N LEU A 148 -28.03 6.65 10.23
CA LEU A 148 -27.23 5.48 10.59
C LEU A 148 -28.13 4.36 11.10
N LEU A 149 -27.86 3.14 10.66
CA LEU A 149 -28.57 1.95 11.11
C LEU A 149 -27.61 1.03 11.84
N LEU A 150 -27.84 0.86 13.14
CA LEU A 150 -27.01 0.07 14.03
C LEU A 150 -27.79 -1.14 14.56
N GLY A 151 -27.07 -2.21 14.85
CA GLY A 151 -27.60 -3.39 15.51
C GLY A 151 -26.56 -3.96 16.47
N TYR A 152 -26.97 -4.29 17.69
CA TYR A 152 -26.04 -4.78 18.71
C TYR A 152 -26.63 -5.87 19.60
N ASN A 153 -25.74 -6.72 20.12
CA ASN A 153 -26.06 -7.75 21.11
C ASN A 153 -24.90 -7.89 22.12
N GLU A 154 -24.85 -9.00 22.87
CA GLU A 154 -23.80 -9.24 23.88
C GLU A 154 -22.39 -9.52 23.32
N SER A 155 -22.24 -9.66 22.00
CA SER A 155 -20.96 -10.00 21.36
C SER A 155 -20.50 -8.99 20.33
N LEU A 156 -21.40 -8.27 19.65
CA LEU A 156 -21.02 -7.35 18.58
C LEU A 156 -21.95 -6.13 18.43
N LEU A 157 -21.35 -5.04 17.95
CA LEU A 157 -22.00 -3.85 17.44
C LEU A 157 -21.73 -3.80 15.94
N PHE A 158 -22.78 -3.68 15.15
CA PHE A 158 -22.74 -3.55 13.70
C PHE A 158 -23.35 -2.21 13.32
N CYS A 159 -22.66 -1.43 12.50
CA CYS A 159 -23.13 -0.14 12.02
C CYS A 159 -23.09 -0.09 10.49
N LEU A 160 -24.20 0.33 9.91
CA LEU A 160 -24.33 0.70 8.51
C LEU A 160 -24.30 2.23 8.39
N GLY A 161 -23.52 2.75 7.44
CA GLY A 161 -23.63 4.14 7.01
C GLY A 161 -25.04 4.48 6.52
N GLN A 162 -25.33 5.75 6.22
CA GLN A 162 -26.69 6.27 6.08
C GLN A 162 -27.63 5.40 5.23
N GLN A 163 -28.65 4.81 5.86
CA GLN A 163 -29.74 4.07 5.24
C GLN A 163 -31.05 4.84 5.42
N THR A 164 -31.57 5.37 4.31
CA THR A 164 -32.82 6.12 4.27
C THR A 164 -33.71 5.66 3.11
N GLY A 165 -34.99 5.99 3.18
CA GLY A 165 -35.96 5.72 2.11
C GLY A 165 -36.59 4.32 2.14
N PRO A 166 -37.27 3.91 1.04
CA PRO A 166 -38.15 2.73 1.03
C PRO A 166 -37.49 1.39 1.32
N GLN A 167 -36.16 1.32 1.22
CA GLN A 167 -35.38 0.09 1.44
C GLN A 167 -34.99 -0.13 2.91
N LEU A 168 -35.25 0.83 3.81
CA LEU A 168 -34.88 0.74 5.23
C LEU A 168 -35.35 -0.56 5.91
N PRO A 169 -36.61 -1.04 5.72
CA PRO A 169 -37.03 -2.32 6.31
C PRO A 169 -36.17 -3.51 5.86
N ALA A 170 -35.82 -3.56 4.56
CA ALA A 170 -34.98 -4.63 4.03
C ALA A 170 -33.55 -4.59 4.60
N TYR A 171 -33.01 -3.39 4.87
CA TYR A 171 -31.72 -3.24 5.55
C TYR A 171 -31.79 -3.66 7.02
N LYS A 172 -32.88 -3.34 7.73
CA LYS A 172 -33.11 -3.83 9.10
C LYS A 172 -33.11 -5.36 9.14
N ASP A 173 -33.83 -6.01 8.24
CA ASP A 173 -33.90 -7.48 8.19
C ASP A 173 -32.54 -8.10 7.79
N SER A 174 -31.83 -7.49 6.84
CA SER A 174 -30.48 -7.92 6.45
C SER A 174 -29.48 -7.78 7.60
N LEU A 175 -29.58 -6.70 8.38
CA LEU A 175 -28.74 -6.45 9.54
C LEU A 175 -28.93 -7.53 10.62
N VAL A 176 -30.17 -7.88 10.94
CA VAL A 176 -30.48 -8.98 11.87
C VAL A 176 -29.88 -10.29 11.37
N ALA A 177 -30.05 -10.60 10.08
CA ALA A 177 -29.50 -11.81 9.48
C ALA A 177 -27.97 -11.85 9.54
N TRP A 178 -27.27 -10.75 9.29
CA TRP A 178 -25.82 -10.67 9.39
C TRP A 178 -25.32 -10.83 10.82
N ILE A 179 -25.98 -10.19 11.80
CA ILE A 179 -25.60 -10.33 13.22
C ILE A 179 -25.67 -11.78 13.69
N GLN A 180 -26.57 -12.59 13.12
CA GLN A 180 -26.78 -13.99 13.50
C GLN A 180 -26.04 -15.00 12.61
N GLN A 181 -25.36 -14.58 11.54
CA GLN A 181 -24.79 -15.51 10.57
C GLN A 181 -23.56 -16.26 11.13
N THR A 182 -23.29 -17.43 10.57
CA THR A 182 -22.15 -18.29 10.94
C THR A 182 -20.89 -17.98 10.11
N GLU A 183 -19.72 -18.49 10.53
CA GLU A 183 -18.47 -18.36 9.77
C GLU A 183 -18.67 -18.74 8.29
N ALA A 184 -19.31 -19.89 8.04
CA ALA A 184 -19.53 -20.46 6.70
C ALA A 184 -20.38 -19.57 5.77
N GLN A 185 -21.21 -18.69 6.33
CA GLN A 185 -22.04 -17.74 5.57
C GLN A 185 -21.38 -16.36 5.43
N SER A 186 -20.26 -16.15 6.12
CA SER A 186 -19.62 -14.85 6.26
C SER A 186 -18.36 -14.72 5.42
N PHE A 187 -17.84 -13.49 5.35
CA PHE A 187 -16.51 -13.24 4.78
C PHE A 187 -15.39 -13.92 5.57
N ALA A 188 -15.60 -14.24 6.85
CA ALA A 188 -14.57 -14.86 7.69
C ALA A 188 -14.17 -16.28 7.24
N SER A 189 -15.04 -16.98 6.51
CA SER A 189 -14.71 -18.28 5.90
C SER A 189 -13.69 -18.21 4.76
N ARG A 190 -13.48 -17.02 4.19
CA ARG A 190 -12.65 -16.82 3.00
C ARG A 190 -11.16 -17.03 3.31
N PRO A 191 -10.40 -17.77 2.48
CA PRO A 191 -8.97 -17.97 2.72
C PRO A 191 -8.17 -16.66 2.74
N GLU A 192 -8.54 -15.67 1.92
CA GLU A 192 -7.90 -14.34 1.94
C GLU A 192 -8.11 -13.61 3.27
N PHE A 193 -9.21 -13.84 3.98
CA PHE A 193 -9.45 -13.26 5.31
C PHE A 193 -8.50 -13.85 6.34
N LYS A 194 -8.31 -15.17 6.32
CA LYS A 194 -7.35 -15.88 7.20
C LYS A 194 -5.91 -15.43 6.90
N GLN A 195 -5.57 -15.24 5.62
CA GLN A 195 -4.28 -14.68 5.22
C GLN A 195 -4.07 -13.25 5.73
N MET A 196 -5.08 -12.38 5.62
CA MET A 196 -5.03 -11.02 6.19
C MET A 196 -4.85 -11.03 7.71
N GLN A 197 -5.57 -11.89 8.42
CA GLN A 197 -5.45 -11.99 9.88
C GLN A 197 -4.04 -12.41 10.31
N ALA A 198 -3.43 -13.36 9.60
CA ALA A 198 -2.08 -13.85 9.87
C ALA A 198 -0.97 -12.83 9.54
N GLN A 199 -1.24 -11.86 8.67
CA GLN A 199 -0.27 -10.83 8.30
C GLN A 199 0.01 -9.88 9.49
N LYS A 200 1.24 -9.39 9.61
CA LYS A 200 1.57 -8.32 10.58
C LYS A 200 1.05 -6.97 10.09
N GLY A 201 0.67 -6.10 11.02
CA GLY A 201 0.18 -4.75 10.72
C GLY A 201 -0.73 -4.22 11.80
N ASP A 202 -0.64 -2.91 12.05
CA ASP A 202 -1.56 -2.14 12.89
C ASP A 202 -2.89 -1.90 12.15
N ILE A 203 -2.81 -1.76 10.83
CA ILE A 203 -3.94 -1.74 9.90
C ILE A 203 -3.73 -2.84 8.87
N LYS A 204 -4.74 -3.67 8.65
CA LYS A 204 -4.69 -4.73 7.62
C LYS A 204 -5.90 -4.62 6.74
N ALA A 205 -5.76 -4.79 5.44
CA ALA A 205 -6.88 -4.65 4.52
C ALA A 205 -6.83 -5.62 3.36
N ILE A 206 -8.00 -6.06 2.92
CA ILE A 206 -8.22 -6.75 1.66
C ILE A 206 -8.95 -5.79 0.72
N TYR A 207 -8.45 -5.68 -0.50
CA TYR A 207 -9.12 -4.94 -1.56
C TYR A 207 -9.15 -5.74 -2.87
N SER A 208 -10.28 -5.63 -3.56
CA SER A 208 -10.47 -6.20 -4.90
C SER A 208 -9.82 -5.33 -5.97
N TYR A 209 -9.11 -5.94 -6.91
CA TYR A 209 -8.64 -5.25 -8.13
C TYR A 209 -9.80 -4.59 -8.88
N ALA A 210 -10.96 -5.25 -8.98
CA ALA A 210 -12.14 -4.69 -9.65
C ALA A 210 -12.76 -3.48 -8.92
N SER A 211 -12.41 -3.26 -7.65
CA SER A 211 -12.92 -2.16 -6.85
C SER A 211 -11.98 -0.96 -6.80
N LEU A 212 -10.76 -1.10 -7.31
CA LEU A 212 -9.79 0.00 -7.37
C LEU A 212 -10.25 1.07 -8.39
N PRO A 213 -10.22 2.36 -8.03
CA PRO A 213 -10.58 3.42 -8.97
C PRO A 213 -9.64 3.45 -10.19
N LYS A 214 -10.20 3.73 -11.37
CA LYS A 214 -9.45 3.68 -12.65
C LYS A 214 -8.24 4.61 -12.71
N ASN A 215 -8.29 5.74 -12.02
CA ASN A 215 -7.16 6.68 -11.93
C ASN A 215 -5.97 6.09 -11.17
N TYR A 216 -6.20 5.27 -10.14
CA TYR A 216 -5.11 4.56 -9.47
C TYR A 216 -4.44 3.55 -10.41
N MET A 217 -5.22 2.82 -11.21
CA MET A 217 -4.67 1.91 -12.22
C MET A 217 -3.82 2.65 -13.26
N ALA A 218 -4.27 3.81 -13.72
CA ALA A 218 -3.53 4.62 -14.68
C ALA A 218 -2.17 5.09 -14.13
N ILE A 219 -2.10 5.47 -12.86
CA ILE A 219 -0.87 5.94 -12.21
C ILE A 219 0.15 4.80 -12.04
N THR A 220 -0.30 3.58 -11.73
CA THR A 220 0.62 2.43 -11.59
C THR A 220 1.25 1.99 -12.92
N GLY A 221 0.74 2.45 -14.06
CA GLY A 221 1.15 1.96 -15.38
C GLY A 221 0.85 0.47 -15.60
N TYR A 222 0.21 -0.20 -14.63
CA TYR A 222 -0.13 -1.61 -14.69
C TYR A 222 -1.26 -1.81 -15.71
N ARG A 223 -0.87 -2.13 -16.95
CA ARG A 223 -1.81 -2.47 -18.00
C ARG A 223 -2.31 -3.88 -17.78
N MET A 224 -3.61 -4.07 -17.95
CA MET A 224 -4.22 -5.40 -17.92
C MET A 224 -3.48 -6.30 -18.92
N PRO A 225 -2.97 -7.47 -18.47
CA PRO A 225 -2.42 -8.46 -19.38
C PRO A 225 -3.46 -8.80 -20.46
N LYS A 226 -3.00 -8.91 -21.70
CA LYS A 226 -3.86 -9.21 -22.85
C LYS A 226 -4.69 -10.47 -22.58
N GLY A 227 -6.01 -10.35 -22.75
CA GLY A 227 -6.94 -11.48 -22.64
C GLY A 227 -7.19 -12.01 -21.23
N LEU A 228 -6.70 -11.33 -20.18
CA LEU A 228 -6.91 -11.75 -18.79
C LEU A 228 -7.73 -10.71 -18.02
N ASP A 229 -8.79 -11.17 -17.34
CA ASP A 229 -9.58 -10.35 -16.41
C ASP A 229 -9.06 -10.57 -14.98
N LEU A 230 -8.60 -9.49 -14.34
CA LEU A 230 -8.03 -9.50 -13.00
C LEU A 230 -9.06 -9.27 -11.89
N LYS A 231 -10.37 -9.32 -12.19
CA LYS A 231 -11.42 -9.15 -11.17
C LYS A 231 -11.33 -10.11 -9.97
N ASP A 232 -10.73 -11.29 -10.19
CA ASP A 232 -10.55 -12.33 -9.18
C ASP A 232 -9.21 -12.18 -8.42
N LEU A 233 -8.44 -11.13 -8.71
CA LEU A 233 -7.26 -10.74 -7.95
C LEU A 233 -7.69 -9.90 -6.75
N ARG A 234 -7.31 -10.36 -5.57
CA ARG A 234 -7.38 -9.62 -4.32
C ARG A 234 -5.98 -9.26 -3.88
N PHE A 235 -5.84 -8.10 -3.30
CA PHE A 235 -4.63 -7.67 -2.63
C PHE A 235 -4.86 -7.60 -1.14
N ILE A 236 -3.83 -7.93 -0.38
CA ILE A 236 -3.83 -7.94 1.07
C ILE A 236 -2.68 -7.04 1.54
N ILE A 237 -3.03 -6.01 2.30
CA ILE A 237 -2.09 -5.04 2.85
C ILE A 237 -1.97 -5.25 4.36
N GLY A 238 -0.76 -5.15 4.88
CA GLY A 238 -0.48 -4.88 6.29
C GLY A 238 0.35 -3.61 6.39
N LEU A 239 -0.15 -2.60 7.09
CA LEU A 239 0.52 -1.33 7.37
C LEU A 239 0.93 -1.31 8.84
N SER A 240 2.21 -1.03 9.11
CA SER A 240 2.77 -0.95 10.45
C SER A 240 3.49 0.38 10.65
N PHE A 241 3.28 0.98 11.82
CA PHE A 241 4.03 2.14 12.29
C PHE A 241 5.06 1.66 13.31
N GLU A 242 6.32 1.64 12.92
CA GLU A 242 7.42 1.18 13.76
C GLU A 242 8.33 2.36 14.13
N LYS A 243 9.35 2.11 14.96
CA LYS A 243 10.35 3.13 15.27
C LYS A 243 11.12 3.52 14.02
N GLY A 244 11.00 4.79 13.62
CA GLY A 244 11.65 5.31 12.42
C GLY A 244 11.13 4.82 11.08
N SER A 245 10.08 4.00 11.01
CA SER A 245 9.56 3.50 9.73
C SER A 245 8.04 3.34 9.68
N ILE A 246 7.50 3.55 8.48
CA ILE A 246 6.13 3.19 8.11
C ILE A 246 6.24 2.10 7.06
N ASP A 247 5.83 0.89 7.41
CA ASP A 247 6.05 -0.30 6.61
C ASP A 247 4.73 -0.82 6.03
N LEU A 248 4.69 -0.96 4.71
CA LEU A 248 3.58 -1.52 3.95
C LEU A 248 4.02 -2.85 3.34
N HIS A 249 3.36 -3.93 3.74
CA HIS A 249 3.53 -5.25 3.13
C HIS A 249 2.30 -5.56 2.28
N LEU A 250 2.51 -5.81 0.99
CA LEU A 250 1.50 -6.15 0.01
C LEU A 250 1.68 -7.61 -0.43
N THR A 251 0.65 -8.42 -0.23
CA THR A 251 0.52 -9.74 -0.84
C THR A 251 -0.74 -9.80 -1.70
N TYR A 252 -0.94 -10.90 -2.39
CA TYR A 252 -2.10 -11.12 -3.24
C TYR A 252 -2.74 -12.48 -2.94
N TYR A 253 -4.03 -12.59 -3.29
CA TYR A 253 -4.78 -13.83 -3.25
C TYR A 253 -5.62 -13.94 -4.52
N THR A 254 -5.64 -15.14 -5.10
CA THR A 254 -6.55 -15.48 -6.20
C THR A 254 -6.69 -16.99 -6.30
N GLU A 255 -7.88 -17.46 -6.65
CA GLU A 255 -8.13 -18.85 -7.03
C GLU A 255 -8.06 -19.06 -8.54
N ASN A 256 -7.92 -17.97 -9.32
CA ASN A 256 -7.87 -18.05 -10.77
C ASN A 256 -6.51 -18.57 -11.24
N GLU A 257 -6.49 -19.79 -11.77
CA GLU A 257 -5.26 -20.48 -12.22
C GLU A 257 -4.50 -19.73 -13.33
N GLN A 258 -5.19 -18.97 -14.19
CA GLN A 258 -4.53 -18.15 -15.21
C GLN A 258 -3.77 -16.99 -14.58
N ILE A 259 -4.35 -16.34 -13.56
CA ILE A 259 -3.68 -15.28 -12.81
C ILE A 259 -2.50 -15.85 -12.02
N LYS A 260 -2.66 -17.01 -11.36
CA LYS A 260 -1.54 -17.68 -10.65
C LYS A 260 -0.38 -18.00 -11.59
N SER A 261 -0.67 -18.56 -12.76
CA SER A 261 0.33 -18.88 -13.78
C SER A 261 1.07 -17.63 -14.26
N LEU A 262 0.34 -16.53 -14.50
CA LEU A 262 0.95 -15.25 -14.87
C LEU A 262 1.88 -14.72 -13.77
N LEU A 263 1.44 -14.71 -12.50
CA LEU A 263 2.24 -14.23 -11.37
C LEU A 263 3.50 -15.09 -11.18
N ALA A 264 3.38 -16.41 -11.35
CA ALA A 264 4.53 -17.32 -11.33
C ALA A 264 5.53 -17.03 -12.45
N LYS A 265 5.06 -16.81 -13.69
CA LYS A 265 5.90 -16.42 -14.83
C LYS A 265 6.60 -15.08 -14.58
N GLN A 266 5.88 -14.07 -14.09
CA GLN A 266 6.47 -12.78 -13.71
C GLN A 266 7.60 -12.96 -12.69
N ASN A 267 7.40 -13.80 -11.67
CA ASN A 267 8.40 -14.06 -10.64
C ASN A 267 9.65 -14.80 -11.16
N GLN A 268 9.54 -15.56 -12.25
CA GLN A 268 10.65 -16.27 -12.89
C GLN A 268 11.53 -15.37 -13.76
N VAL A 269 10.99 -14.26 -14.27
CA VAL A 269 11.75 -13.27 -15.04
C VAL A 269 12.81 -12.60 -14.18
N TYR A 270 12.51 -12.35 -12.91
CA TYR A 270 13.41 -11.64 -12.01
C TYR A 270 14.37 -12.58 -11.28
N ARG A 271 15.61 -12.13 -11.15
CA ARG A 271 16.72 -12.78 -10.46
C ARG A 271 17.10 -11.99 -9.21
N PRO A 272 17.76 -12.62 -8.22
CA PRO A 272 18.33 -11.89 -7.09
C PRO A 272 19.36 -10.85 -7.54
N ILE A 273 19.20 -9.60 -7.11
CA ILE A 273 20.14 -8.49 -7.36
C ILE A 273 21.50 -8.81 -6.73
N LYS A 274 22.58 -8.64 -7.50
CA LYS A 274 23.98 -8.86 -7.09
C LYS A 274 24.64 -7.60 -6.51
N ASN A 275 24.02 -6.43 -6.69
CA ASN A 275 24.53 -5.09 -6.32
C ASN A 275 25.79 -4.66 -7.11
N THR A 276 25.88 -5.06 -8.38
CA THR A 276 27.05 -4.82 -9.25
C THR A 276 27.33 -3.33 -9.45
N PHE A 277 26.28 -2.49 -9.53
CA PHE A 277 26.42 -1.10 -9.99
C PHE A 277 26.28 -0.01 -8.92
N ILE A 278 25.98 -0.37 -7.67
CA ILE A 278 25.62 0.60 -6.63
C ILE A 278 26.74 1.63 -6.33
N ASP A 279 28.01 1.24 -6.50
CA ASP A 279 29.17 2.11 -6.31
C ASP A 279 29.31 3.18 -7.43
N TYR A 280 28.68 3.00 -8.59
CA TYR A 280 28.78 3.95 -9.72
C TYR A 280 27.69 5.02 -9.71
N PHE A 281 26.78 4.96 -8.73
CA PHE A 281 25.79 6.00 -8.50
C PHE A 281 26.27 6.92 -7.37
N PRO A 282 26.21 8.26 -7.54
CA PRO A 282 26.52 9.18 -6.46
C PRO A 282 25.61 8.94 -5.24
N GLN A 283 26.10 9.22 -4.03
CA GLN A 283 25.31 9.08 -2.81
C GLN A 283 23.99 9.87 -2.87
N SER A 284 24.01 11.03 -3.52
CA SER A 284 22.88 11.94 -3.72
C SER A 284 21.93 11.54 -4.85
N THR A 285 22.04 10.33 -5.40
CA THR A 285 21.11 9.86 -6.44
C THR A 285 19.68 9.94 -5.92
N LEU A 286 18.81 10.67 -6.64
CA LEU A 286 17.47 11.05 -6.19
C LEU A 286 16.49 9.88 -6.25
N LEU A 287 16.55 9.10 -7.32
CA LEU A 287 15.80 7.87 -7.51
C LEU A 287 16.80 6.83 -7.98
N LEU A 288 16.86 5.67 -7.33
CA LEU A 288 17.64 4.51 -7.78
C LEU A 288 16.69 3.31 -7.86
N VAL A 289 16.62 2.70 -9.03
CA VAL A 289 15.88 1.47 -9.30
C VAL A 289 16.89 0.41 -9.71
N SER A 290 16.81 -0.77 -9.14
CA SER A 290 17.62 -1.92 -9.51
C SER A 290 16.76 -3.18 -9.56
N ALA A 291 17.02 -4.02 -10.54
CA ALA A 291 16.38 -5.31 -10.68
C ALA A 291 17.41 -6.33 -11.16
N GLY A 292 17.29 -7.56 -10.66
CA GLY A 292 17.93 -8.70 -11.31
C GLY A 292 16.95 -9.26 -12.33
N LEU A 293 17.35 -9.51 -13.57
CA LEU A 293 16.45 -10.01 -14.60
C LEU A 293 17.08 -10.97 -15.60
N ASP A 294 16.23 -11.77 -16.23
CA ASP A 294 16.52 -12.50 -17.45
C ASP A 294 15.83 -11.79 -18.62
N GLY A 295 16.62 -11.12 -19.46
CA GLY A 295 16.06 -10.32 -20.54
C GLY A 295 15.35 -11.15 -21.62
N ASN A 296 15.73 -12.42 -21.80
CA ASN A 296 15.01 -13.32 -22.71
C ASN A 296 13.65 -13.70 -22.13
N ALA A 297 13.60 -14.08 -20.85
CA ALA A 297 12.33 -14.39 -20.19
C ALA A 297 11.42 -13.17 -20.11
N LEU A 298 11.97 -11.96 -19.92
CA LEU A 298 11.22 -10.71 -19.95
C LEU A 298 10.59 -10.46 -21.33
N TYR A 299 11.34 -10.69 -22.41
CA TYR A 299 10.82 -10.57 -23.77
C TYR A 299 9.64 -11.52 -24.01
N ASP A 300 9.80 -12.81 -23.66
CA ASP A 300 8.76 -13.81 -23.85
C ASP A 300 7.50 -13.44 -23.04
N LEU A 301 7.65 -12.98 -21.80
CA LEU A 301 6.55 -12.48 -20.96
C LEU A 301 5.84 -11.27 -21.60
N LEU A 302 6.59 -10.30 -22.13
CA LEU A 302 5.99 -9.11 -22.75
C LEU A 302 5.18 -9.45 -24.01
N LEU A 303 5.64 -10.40 -24.82
CA LEU A 303 4.89 -10.87 -25.99
C LEU A 303 3.59 -11.58 -25.58
N GLU A 304 3.64 -12.40 -24.54
CA GLU A 304 2.46 -13.12 -24.05
C GLU A 304 1.43 -12.18 -23.42
N THR A 305 1.89 -11.12 -22.75
CA THR A 305 1.04 -10.30 -21.87
C THR A 305 0.66 -8.94 -22.46
N THR A 306 1.31 -8.51 -23.54
CA THR A 306 1.07 -7.18 -24.13
C THR A 306 0.86 -7.27 -25.65
N PRO A 307 0.21 -6.27 -26.28
CA PRO A 307 0.04 -6.26 -27.74
C PRO A 307 1.32 -5.89 -28.49
N ILE A 308 2.48 -5.75 -27.83
CA ILE A 308 3.72 -5.28 -28.46
C ILE A 308 4.15 -6.18 -29.63
N GLY A 309 3.83 -7.48 -29.57
CA GLY A 309 4.14 -8.45 -30.61
C GLY A 309 3.23 -8.41 -31.84
N GLU A 310 2.03 -7.84 -31.76
CA GLU A 310 1.00 -8.01 -32.80
C GLU A 310 1.33 -7.32 -34.12
N ASN A 311 2.12 -6.25 -34.07
CA ASN A 311 2.47 -5.43 -35.23
C ASN A 311 3.96 -5.54 -35.61
N LEU A 312 4.71 -6.46 -35.00
CA LEU A 312 6.12 -6.65 -35.31
C LEU A 312 6.29 -7.63 -36.49
N SER A 313 7.12 -7.25 -37.46
CA SER A 313 7.61 -8.21 -38.46
C SER A 313 8.44 -9.29 -37.77
N ALA A 314 8.48 -10.50 -38.33
CA ALA A 314 9.29 -11.59 -37.75
C ALA A 314 10.77 -11.20 -37.57
N LYS A 315 11.32 -10.42 -38.51
CA LYS A 315 12.69 -9.90 -38.43
C LYS A 315 12.88 -8.92 -37.26
N ASN A 316 11.94 -8.01 -37.05
CA ASN A 316 12.02 -7.04 -35.95
C ASN A 316 11.78 -7.70 -34.60
N ALA A 317 10.85 -8.66 -34.53
CA ALA A 317 10.63 -9.47 -33.35
C ALA A 317 11.93 -10.20 -32.93
N GLU A 318 12.61 -10.86 -33.87
CA GLU A 318 13.88 -11.54 -33.62
C GLU A 318 14.99 -10.56 -33.20
N THR A 319 15.11 -9.42 -33.87
CA THR A 319 16.11 -8.39 -33.52
C THR A 319 15.89 -7.87 -32.09
N ILE A 320 14.64 -7.56 -31.72
CA ILE A 320 14.30 -7.10 -30.38
C ILE A 320 14.56 -8.21 -29.35
N LYS A 321 14.25 -9.47 -29.68
CA LYS A 321 14.53 -10.61 -28.80
C LYS A 321 16.01 -10.72 -28.50
N GLN A 322 16.87 -10.63 -29.53
CA GLN A 322 18.32 -10.69 -29.35
C GLN A 322 18.86 -9.55 -28.48
N VAL A 323 18.37 -8.32 -28.69
CA VAL A 323 18.73 -7.16 -27.86
C VAL A 323 18.28 -7.35 -26.42
N MET A 324 17.05 -7.80 -26.17
CA MET A 324 16.59 -8.05 -24.81
C MET A 324 17.36 -9.20 -24.15
N ALA A 325 17.61 -10.29 -24.88
CA ALA A 325 18.33 -11.46 -24.39
C ALA A 325 19.81 -11.20 -24.03
N MET A 326 20.38 -10.06 -24.46
CA MET A 326 21.72 -9.65 -24.08
C MET A 326 21.79 -9.30 -22.59
N PHE A 327 20.71 -8.77 -22.01
CA PHE A 327 20.67 -8.34 -20.61
C PHE A 327 20.48 -9.53 -19.67
N GLU A 328 21.33 -9.59 -18.65
CA GLU A 328 21.26 -10.63 -17.63
C GLU A 328 21.66 -10.08 -16.27
N ASP A 329 21.08 -10.65 -15.21
CA ASP A 329 21.35 -10.26 -13.84
C ASP A 329 21.03 -8.77 -13.60
N ASP A 330 21.98 -7.97 -13.12
CA ASP A 330 21.68 -6.63 -12.63
C ASP A 330 21.42 -5.63 -13.77
N LEU A 331 20.31 -4.90 -13.62
CA LEU A 331 20.02 -3.65 -14.32
C LEU A 331 19.73 -2.59 -13.25
N SER A 332 20.44 -1.48 -13.30
CA SER A 332 20.28 -0.35 -12.39
C SER A 332 20.07 0.94 -13.17
N PHE A 333 19.09 1.72 -12.76
CA PHE A 333 18.74 3.02 -13.32
C PHE A 333 18.68 4.05 -12.20
N GLY A 334 19.24 5.23 -12.43
CA GLY A 334 19.26 6.32 -11.48
C GLY A 334 18.88 7.66 -12.12
N MET A 335 18.08 8.44 -11.40
CA MET A 335 17.94 9.87 -11.63
C MET A 335 18.89 10.59 -10.68
N VAL A 336 19.96 11.16 -11.23
CA VAL A 336 21.06 11.73 -10.44
C VAL A 336 20.79 13.19 -10.08
N ASN A 337 20.13 13.95 -10.96
CA ASN A 337 19.84 15.36 -10.73
C ASN A 337 18.57 15.81 -11.47
N PHE A 338 17.97 16.91 -11.02
CA PHE A 338 16.80 17.54 -11.62
C PHE A 338 16.92 19.07 -11.61
N THR A 339 16.58 19.73 -12.73
CA THR A 339 16.54 21.19 -12.86
C THR A 339 15.33 21.62 -13.71
N LEU A 340 14.87 22.88 -13.59
CA LEU A 340 13.61 23.33 -14.22
C LEU A 340 13.64 23.29 -15.77
N ASN A 341 14.79 23.63 -16.34
CA ASN A 341 14.92 23.98 -17.76
C ASN A 341 15.60 22.89 -18.59
N LYS A 342 15.91 21.75 -17.99
CA LYS A 342 16.57 20.61 -18.65
C LYS A 342 15.90 19.32 -18.23
N LEU A 343 16.05 18.29 -19.06
CA LEU A 343 15.68 16.94 -18.65
C LEU A 343 16.45 16.53 -17.38
N PRO A 344 15.88 15.67 -16.53
CA PRO A 344 16.63 15.08 -15.43
C PRO A 344 17.91 14.40 -15.93
N SER A 345 19.00 14.47 -15.17
CA SER A 345 20.23 13.72 -15.47
C SER A 345 20.00 12.27 -15.08
N LEU A 346 20.10 11.37 -16.06
CA LEU A 346 19.82 9.95 -15.93
C LEU A 346 21.10 9.13 -16.14
N LEU A 347 21.22 8.03 -15.41
CA LEU A 347 22.31 7.07 -15.55
C LEU A 347 21.74 5.66 -15.44
N ALA A 348 22.11 4.80 -16.38
CA ALA A 348 21.75 3.39 -16.35
C ALA A 348 22.98 2.53 -16.57
N TYR A 349 23.04 1.43 -15.85
CA TYR A 349 24.01 0.36 -16.06
C TYR A 349 23.29 -0.97 -16.08
N ALA A 350 23.79 -1.91 -16.89
CA ALA A 350 23.28 -3.27 -16.89
C ALA A 350 24.40 -4.27 -17.22
N THR A 351 24.31 -5.47 -16.66
CA THR A 351 25.17 -6.58 -17.06
C THR A 351 24.65 -7.16 -18.37
N VAL A 352 25.55 -7.39 -19.32
CA VAL A 352 25.21 -7.95 -20.64
C VAL A 352 26.15 -9.08 -21.04
N LYS A 353 25.67 -10.03 -21.84
CA LYS A 353 26.47 -11.18 -22.31
C LYS A 353 27.62 -10.75 -23.23
N ASP A 354 27.30 -9.90 -24.21
CA ASP A 354 28.19 -9.31 -25.20
C ASP A 354 27.52 -8.08 -25.86
N SER A 355 28.20 -7.40 -26.78
CA SER A 355 27.70 -6.20 -27.46
C SER A 355 27.11 -6.44 -28.86
N ALA A 356 27.18 -7.66 -29.39
CA ALA A 356 26.82 -7.96 -30.78
C ALA A 356 25.34 -7.68 -31.09
N PRO A 357 24.35 -8.01 -30.23
CA PRO A 357 22.95 -7.65 -30.45
C PRO A 357 22.73 -6.14 -30.57
N LEU A 358 23.48 -5.33 -29.80
CA LEU A 358 23.40 -3.87 -29.89
C LEU A 358 23.94 -3.38 -31.24
N LYS A 359 25.10 -3.89 -31.69
CA LYS A 359 25.64 -3.54 -33.02
C LYS A 359 24.65 -3.87 -34.14
N ALA A 360 24.09 -5.08 -34.12
CA ALA A 360 23.11 -5.53 -35.09
C ALA A 360 21.84 -4.65 -35.12
N LEU A 361 21.37 -4.20 -33.95
CA LEU A 361 20.26 -3.25 -33.84
C LEU A 361 20.61 -1.91 -34.50
N LEU A 362 21.80 -1.37 -34.25
CA LEU A 362 22.23 -0.07 -34.78
C LEU A 362 22.49 -0.10 -36.29
N GLU A 363 22.86 -1.26 -36.83
CA GLU A 363 23.03 -1.45 -38.26
C GLU A 363 21.70 -1.64 -39.01
N ASN A 364 20.61 -1.93 -38.29
CA ASN A 364 19.29 -2.17 -38.87
C ASN A 364 18.73 -0.94 -39.61
N ASP A 365 18.58 -1.07 -40.93
CA ASP A 365 18.06 -0.01 -41.80
C ASP A 365 16.65 0.47 -41.44
N GLU A 366 15.82 -0.39 -40.84
CA GLU A 366 14.46 -0.05 -40.44
C GLU A 366 14.46 0.84 -39.20
N LEU A 367 15.34 0.58 -38.23
CA LEU A 367 15.57 1.48 -37.10
C LEU A 367 16.02 2.85 -37.60
N LYS A 368 17.00 2.89 -38.52
CA LYS A 368 17.50 4.14 -39.11
C LYS A 368 16.39 4.94 -39.81
N LYS A 369 15.46 4.27 -40.49
CA LYS A 369 14.28 4.90 -41.10
C LYS A 369 13.28 5.40 -40.04
N GLN A 370 13.11 4.71 -38.93
CA GLN A 370 12.16 5.05 -37.87
C GLN A 370 12.62 6.18 -36.93
N LEU A 371 13.93 6.43 -36.80
CA LEU A 371 14.45 7.54 -35.98
C LEU A 371 13.86 8.91 -36.39
N GLY A 372 13.46 9.06 -37.65
CA GLY A 372 12.81 10.28 -38.15
C GLY A 372 13.77 11.47 -38.29
N ARG A 373 13.26 12.59 -38.82
CA ARG A 373 14.09 13.77 -39.11
C ARG A 373 14.59 14.45 -37.83
N GLY A 374 15.90 14.69 -37.75
CA GLY A 374 16.54 15.37 -36.61
C GLY A 374 16.98 14.45 -35.48
N ASN A 375 17.04 13.15 -35.75
CA ASN A 375 17.60 12.13 -34.87
C ASN A 375 18.71 11.39 -35.60
N ASP A 376 19.91 11.37 -35.02
CA ASP A 376 21.06 10.65 -35.57
C ASP A 376 21.72 9.82 -34.48
N ILE A 377 22.08 8.59 -34.79
CA ILE A 377 22.97 7.80 -33.94
C ILE A 377 24.37 7.89 -34.53
N VAL A 378 25.29 8.45 -33.75
CA VAL A 378 26.68 8.65 -34.14
C VAL A 378 27.54 7.72 -33.31
N GLN A 379 28.38 6.93 -33.97
CA GLN A 379 29.43 6.16 -33.30
C GLN A 379 30.55 7.13 -32.89
N LEU A 380 30.87 7.14 -31.59
CA LEU A 380 31.94 7.95 -31.03
C LEU A 380 33.27 7.19 -31.04
N GLU A 381 33.22 5.93 -30.58
CA GLU A 381 34.34 4.98 -30.52
C GLU A 381 33.79 3.56 -30.78
N GLU A 382 34.66 2.55 -30.77
CA GLU A 382 34.19 1.15 -30.79
C GLU A 382 33.23 0.90 -29.62
N ASP A 383 32.05 0.32 -29.91
CA ASP A 383 31.01 0.02 -28.92
C ASP A 383 30.42 1.20 -28.14
N ARG A 384 30.70 2.45 -28.57
CA ARG A 384 30.22 3.67 -27.93
C ARG A 384 29.49 4.59 -28.90
N TYR A 385 28.28 4.99 -28.53
CA TYR A 385 27.37 5.71 -29.41
C TYR A 385 26.74 6.89 -28.69
N VAL A 386 26.30 7.87 -29.47
CA VAL A 386 25.41 8.94 -29.01
C VAL A 386 24.22 9.02 -29.94
N TRP A 387 23.02 8.93 -29.38
CA TRP A 387 21.80 9.34 -30.05
C TRP A 387 21.62 10.84 -29.82
N LYS A 388 21.74 11.62 -30.89
CA LYS A 388 21.51 13.06 -30.91
C LYS A 388 20.09 13.32 -31.38
N SER A 389 19.35 14.11 -30.62
CA SER A 389 18.08 14.69 -31.03
C SER A 389 18.13 16.22 -30.90
N ARG A 390 17.07 16.91 -31.31
CA ARG A 390 16.97 18.37 -31.14
C ARG A 390 17.00 18.82 -29.67
N ASN A 391 16.50 17.98 -28.75
CA ASN A 391 16.22 18.38 -27.37
C ASN A 391 17.07 17.65 -26.33
N PHE A 392 17.73 16.55 -26.71
CA PHE A 392 18.58 15.78 -25.81
C PHE A 392 19.61 14.94 -26.57
N ASN A 393 20.69 14.60 -25.89
CA ASN A 393 21.65 13.58 -26.29
C ASN A 393 21.53 12.39 -25.35
N LEU A 394 21.66 11.17 -25.86
CA LEU A 394 21.78 9.96 -25.05
C LEU A 394 23.07 9.24 -25.45
N PHE A 395 24.04 9.20 -24.57
CA PHE A 395 25.25 8.40 -24.69
C PHE A 395 24.96 7.00 -24.21
N PHE A 396 25.30 5.99 -24.99
CA PHE A 396 25.10 4.60 -24.63
C PHE A 396 26.13 3.70 -25.31
N GLY A 397 26.32 2.51 -24.78
CA GLY A 397 27.30 1.58 -25.31
C GLY A 397 27.51 0.38 -24.41
N VAL A 398 28.47 -0.44 -24.78
CA VAL A 398 28.91 -1.60 -23.99
C VAL A 398 30.41 -1.51 -23.78
N GLN A 399 30.85 -1.68 -22.53
CA GLN A 399 32.26 -1.79 -22.18
C GLN A 399 32.42 -2.91 -21.17
N ASP A 400 33.38 -3.81 -21.38
CA ASP A 400 33.69 -4.90 -20.43
C ASP A 400 32.45 -5.70 -19.98
N LYS A 401 31.56 -6.02 -20.93
CA LYS A 401 30.28 -6.71 -20.71
C LYS A 401 29.28 -5.96 -19.82
N GLN A 402 29.42 -4.64 -19.76
CA GLN A 402 28.51 -3.75 -19.03
C GLN A 402 27.93 -2.75 -20.02
N PHE A 403 26.62 -2.76 -20.15
CA PHE A 403 25.89 -1.72 -20.86
C PHE A 403 25.81 -0.47 -19.99
N TYR A 404 25.90 0.70 -20.61
CA TYR A 404 25.60 1.97 -19.97
C TYR A 404 24.69 2.83 -20.84
N ALA A 405 23.93 3.72 -20.20
CA ALA A 405 23.25 4.82 -20.89
C ALA A 405 23.14 6.06 -19.99
N THR A 406 23.39 7.25 -20.54
CA THR A 406 23.23 8.52 -19.82
C THR A 406 22.93 9.67 -20.79
N ASN A 407 22.11 10.62 -20.36
CA ASN A 407 21.86 11.85 -21.12
C ASN A 407 22.72 13.04 -20.65
N ASP A 408 23.64 12.81 -19.71
CA ASP A 408 24.48 13.83 -19.11
C ASP A 408 25.94 13.64 -19.54
N GLU A 409 26.53 14.68 -20.11
CA GLU A 409 27.89 14.62 -20.66
C GLU A 409 28.96 14.48 -19.56
N LEU A 410 28.72 15.01 -18.36
CA LEU A 410 29.64 14.86 -17.23
C LEU A 410 29.60 13.42 -16.73
N LEU A 411 28.40 12.84 -16.58
CA LEU A 411 28.27 11.42 -16.23
C LEU A 411 28.90 10.52 -17.30
N TYR A 412 28.76 10.85 -18.59
CA TYR A 412 29.42 10.11 -19.67
C TYR A 412 30.95 10.09 -19.54
N LYS A 413 31.57 11.23 -19.19
CA LYS A 413 33.03 11.35 -19.00
C LYS A 413 33.56 10.56 -17.80
N ASP A 414 32.69 10.25 -16.84
CA ASP A 414 33.03 9.55 -15.60
C ASP A 414 32.45 8.12 -15.52
N LEU A 415 31.96 7.56 -16.64
CA LEU A 415 31.46 6.19 -16.67
C LEU A 415 32.50 5.19 -16.16
N PHE A 416 32.00 4.19 -15.42
CA PHE A 416 32.80 3.13 -14.82
C PHE A 416 33.86 3.60 -13.79
N LYS A 417 33.78 4.86 -13.34
CA LYS A 417 34.48 5.31 -12.14
C LYS A 417 33.54 5.21 -10.96
N LYS A 418 33.98 4.54 -9.90
CA LYS A 418 33.22 4.50 -8.65
C LYS A 418 33.09 5.91 -8.08
N CYS A 419 31.90 6.26 -7.62
CA CYS A 419 31.66 7.51 -6.93
C CYS A 419 32.20 7.42 -5.49
N ASP A 420 32.66 8.55 -4.95
CA ASP A 420 32.96 8.68 -3.53
C ASP A 420 32.55 10.09 -3.06
N PRO A 421 31.47 10.23 -2.27
CA PRO A 421 30.63 9.16 -1.73
C PRO A 421 29.66 8.57 -2.77
N SER A 422 29.49 7.24 -2.75
CA SER A 422 28.53 6.50 -3.60
C SER A 422 27.23 6.15 -2.89
N ALA A 423 26.21 5.76 -3.65
CA ALA A 423 24.94 5.24 -3.12
C ALA A 423 25.12 4.00 -2.21
N ALA A 424 26.22 3.27 -2.35
CA ALA A 424 26.57 2.14 -1.48
C ALA A 424 26.79 2.53 -0.01
N GLN A 425 27.04 3.82 0.27
CA GLN A 425 27.24 4.35 1.61
C GLN A 425 25.92 4.75 2.30
N ASN A 426 24.78 4.68 1.59
CA ASN A 426 23.47 4.99 2.17
C ASN A 426 22.93 3.82 3.00
N ALA A 427 22.08 4.14 3.99
CA ALA A 427 21.48 3.16 4.89
C ALA A 427 20.66 2.07 4.17
N TYR A 428 20.04 2.39 3.03
CA TYR A 428 19.25 1.43 2.24
C TYR A 428 20.10 0.42 1.43
N ALA A 429 21.40 0.66 1.25
CA ALA A 429 22.23 -0.12 0.33
C ALA A 429 22.30 -1.61 0.69
N GLY A 430 22.31 -1.91 2.00
CA GLY A 430 22.36 -3.27 2.52
C GLY A 430 21.12 -4.10 2.19
N ASP A 431 19.97 -3.45 1.98
CA ASP A 431 18.69 -4.13 1.75
C ASP A 431 18.51 -4.59 0.31
N MET A 432 19.29 -4.04 -0.64
CA MET A 432 19.13 -4.26 -2.08
C MET A 432 19.53 -5.67 -2.51
N LYS A 433 20.62 -6.20 -1.95
CA LYS A 433 21.22 -7.46 -2.39
C LYS A 433 20.27 -8.63 -2.13
N GLY A 434 20.08 -9.48 -3.14
CA GLY A 434 19.24 -10.68 -3.04
C GLY A 434 17.74 -10.43 -3.30
N LYS A 435 17.28 -9.18 -3.33
CA LYS A 435 15.91 -8.83 -3.75
C LYS A 435 15.74 -9.03 -5.25
N LYS A 436 14.51 -9.19 -5.74
CA LYS A 436 14.24 -9.32 -7.18
C LYS A 436 14.13 -7.96 -7.88
N GLY A 437 13.58 -6.99 -7.17
CA GLY A 437 13.51 -5.59 -7.55
C GLY A 437 13.66 -4.72 -6.31
N PHE A 438 14.27 -3.57 -6.47
CA PHE A 438 14.45 -2.57 -5.42
C PHE A 438 14.36 -1.18 -6.03
N ALA A 439 13.59 -0.29 -5.42
CA ALA A 439 13.55 1.12 -5.77
C ALA A 439 13.69 1.96 -4.51
N VAL A 440 14.42 3.06 -4.60
CA VAL A 440 14.54 4.03 -3.51
C VAL A 440 14.45 5.45 -4.04
N VAL A 441 13.68 6.27 -3.32
CA VAL A 441 13.60 7.72 -3.48
C VAL A 441 14.35 8.33 -2.31
N ASN A 442 15.48 8.98 -2.59
CA ASN A 442 16.33 9.63 -1.60
C ASN A 442 15.74 11.01 -1.25
N MET A 443 14.89 11.06 -0.23
CA MET A 443 14.22 12.30 0.15
C MET A 443 15.17 13.32 0.73
N GLU A 444 16.20 12.88 1.45
CA GLU A 444 17.26 13.77 1.92
C GLU A 444 17.91 14.53 0.75
N ALA A 445 18.35 13.82 -0.30
CA ALA A 445 18.95 14.47 -1.46
C ALA A 445 17.96 15.38 -2.23
N ILE A 446 16.70 14.96 -2.37
CA ILE A 446 15.65 15.75 -3.04
C ILE A 446 15.41 17.07 -2.30
N CYS A 447 15.25 17.05 -0.98
CA CYS A 447 15.03 18.27 -0.19
C CYS A 447 16.23 19.23 -0.25
N GLN A 448 17.44 18.74 -0.53
CA GLN A 448 18.61 19.60 -0.71
C GLN A 448 18.72 20.26 -2.08
N LEU A 449 17.92 19.84 -3.07
CA LEU A 449 17.97 20.42 -4.42
C LEU A 449 17.63 21.91 -4.40
N PRO A 450 18.43 22.77 -5.08
CA PRO A 450 18.17 24.21 -5.15
C PRO A 450 16.77 24.56 -5.64
N ILE A 451 16.23 23.77 -6.58
CA ILE A 451 14.89 23.98 -7.11
C ILE A 451 13.79 23.65 -6.10
N VAL A 452 13.96 22.63 -5.27
CA VAL A 452 12.98 22.29 -4.23
C VAL A 452 12.93 23.41 -3.19
N LYS A 453 14.10 23.90 -2.75
CA LYS A 453 14.20 25.05 -1.85
C LYS A 453 13.61 26.33 -2.45
N MET A 454 13.86 26.58 -3.74
CA MET A 454 13.27 27.71 -4.46
C MET A 454 11.74 27.60 -4.51
N LEU A 455 11.19 26.46 -4.91
CA LEU A 455 9.74 26.24 -4.96
C LEU A 455 9.07 26.41 -3.59
N ALA A 456 9.70 25.92 -2.52
CA ALA A 456 9.20 26.12 -1.16
C ALA A 456 9.18 27.60 -0.75
N SER A 457 10.21 28.37 -1.13
CA SER A 457 10.23 29.82 -0.86
C SER A 457 9.17 30.62 -1.63
N MET A 458 8.73 30.12 -2.78
CA MET A 458 7.73 30.77 -3.64
C MET A 458 6.29 30.31 -3.37
N GLY A 459 6.11 29.10 -2.84
CA GLY A 459 4.80 28.45 -2.67
C GLY A 459 3.99 28.91 -1.46
N GLY A 460 4.52 29.81 -0.62
CA GLY A 460 3.85 30.27 0.60
C GLY A 460 3.79 29.19 1.70
N SER A 461 2.94 29.42 2.70
CA SER A 461 2.91 28.61 3.93
C SER A 461 2.59 27.13 3.69
N GLN A 462 1.67 26.81 2.76
CA GLN A 462 1.29 25.42 2.49
C GLN A 462 2.45 24.58 1.94
N TYR A 463 3.25 25.13 1.03
CA TYR A 463 4.43 24.44 0.50
C TYR A 463 5.53 24.32 1.53
N ALA A 464 5.70 25.34 2.40
CA ALA A 464 6.64 25.26 3.50
C ALA A 464 6.28 24.12 4.47
N THR A 465 5.00 23.94 4.80
CA THR A 465 4.52 22.83 5.64
C THR A 465 4.75 21.47 4.99
N ILE A 466 4.46 21.33 3.70
CA ILE A 466 4.72 20.07 2.95
C ILE A 466 6.21 19.76 2.92
N LEU A 467 7.06 20.75 2.62
CA LEU A 467 8.51 20.55 2.60
C LEU A 467 9.04 20.16 3.98
N ALA A 468 8.57 20.84 5.04
CA ALA A 468 8.93 20.49 6.40
C ALA A 468 8.61 19.02 6.68
N ALA A 469 7.40 18.55 6.36
CA ALA A 469 7.04 17.14 6.53
C ALA A 469 7.95 16.18 5.72
N LEU A 470 8.31 16.54 4.48
CA LEU A 470 9.23 15.75 3.65
C LEU A 470 10.66 15.74 4.21
N GLU A 471 11.10 16.80 4.87
CA GLU A 471 12.44 16.88 5.49
C GLU A 471 12.63 15.93 6.67
N HIS A 472 11.54 15.40 7.25
CA HIS A 472 11.60 14.33 8.25
C HIS A 472 11.79 12.93 7.64
N ILE A 473 11.60 12.79 6.33
CA ILE A 473 11.81 11.53 5.61
C ILE A 473 13.27 11.47 5.17
N ASP A 474 13.92 10.36 5.48
CA ASP A 474 15.28 10.02 5.06
C ASP A 474 15.22 9.50 3.60
N TYR A 475 14.53 8.37 3.41
CA TYR A 475 14.26 7.82 2.10
C TYR A 475 12.96 7.00 2.09
N MET A 476 12.42 6.76 0.91
CA MET A 476 11.33 5.80 0.69
C MET A 476 11.86 4.67 -0.15
N LYS A 477 11.59 3.42 0.22
CA LYS A 477 12.00 2.25 -0.56
C LYS A 477 10.83 1.35 -0.91
N SER A 478 10.97 0.61 -2.00
CA SER A 478 10.16 -0.57 -2.29
C SER A 478 11.03 -1.72 -2.73
N GLU A 479 10.64 -2.93 -2.37
CA GLU A 479 11.37 -4.15 -2.69
C GLU A 479 10.41 -5.31 -2.97
N ASN A 480 10.84 -6.20 -3.86
CA ASN A 480 10.08 -7.40 -4.21
C ASN A 480 10.82 -8.66 -3.77
N ASN A 481 10.09 -9.52 -3.05
CA ASN A 481 10.51 -10.87 -2.70
C ASN A 481 9.58 -11.88 -3.39
N GLU A 482 9.84 -13.18 -3.24
CA GLU A 482 9.01 -14.22 -3.86
C GLU A 482 7.55 -14.23 -3.36
N THR A 483 7.33 -13.79 -2.13
CA THR A 483 6.04 -13.91 -1.42
C THR A 483 5.22 -12.62 -1.37
N GLY A 484 5.76 -11.49 -1.85
CA GLY A 484 5.09 -10.20 -1.76
C GLY A 484 5.99 -9.01 -2.06
N SER A 485 5.38 -7.83 -2.07
CA SER A 485 6.04 -6.55 -2.24
C SER A 485 6.05 -5.80 -0.91
N TYR A 486 7.17 -5.19 -0.57
CA TYR A 486 7.31 -4.37 0.63
C TYR A 486 7.60 -2.94 0.19
N ALA A 487 6.99 -1.96 0.84
CA ALA A 487 7.32 -0.56 0.71
C ALA A 487 7.51 0.02 2.11
N SER A 488 8.42 0.97 2.24
CA SER A 488 8.75 1.57 3.53
C SER A 488 9.09 3.03 3.37
N ILE A 489 8.52 3.86 4.24
CA ILE A 489 8.97 5.24 4.45
C ILE A 489 9.88 5.21 5.66
N GLN A 490 11.12 5.64 5.49
CA GLN A 490 12.13 5.69 6.54
C GLN A 490 12.28 7.13 7.01
N LEU A 491 12.05 7.37 8.30
CA LEU A 491 12.15 8.69 8.93
C LEU A 491 13.56 8.93 9.45
N LYS A 492 13.96 10.19 9.62
CA LYS A 492 15.31 10.53 10.13
C LYS A 492 15.48 10.18 11.61
N ASP A 493 14.46 10.44 12.43
CA ASP A 493 14.44 9.95 13.81
C ASP A 493 14.09 8.46 13.80
N LYS A 494 15.06 7.63 14.17
CA LYS A 494 14.94 6.17 14.18
C LYS A 494 14.45 5.61 15.53
N ASP A 495 14.40 6.43 16.57
CA ASP A 495 14.12 5.99 17.94
C ASP A 495 12.66 6.19 18.33
N THR A 496 12.00 7.19 17.74
CA THR A 496 10.58 7.49 17.96
C THR A 496 9.69 6.71 17.00
N ASN A 497 8.52 6.25 17.47
CA ASN A 497 7.52 5.61 16.61
C ASN A 497 7.07 6.57 15.50
N ALA A 498 6.97 6.07 14.26
CA ALA A 498 6.62 6.86 13.10
C ALA A 498 5.25 7.54 13.21
N LEU A 499 4.27 6.90 13.84
CA LEU A 499 2.93 7.50 14.01
C LEU A 499 2.99 8.70 14.97
N LYS A 500 3.76 8.60 16.05
CA LYS A 500 4.00 9.72 16.96
C LYS A 500 4.68 10.89 16.25
N GLN A 501 5.69 10.62 15.42
CA GLN A 501 6.33 11.66 14.60
C GLN A 501 5.33 12.34 13.64
N ILE A 502 4.44 11.58 12.99
CA ILE A 502 3.38 12.15 12.13
C ILE A 502 2.43 13.06 12.93
N VAL A 503 2.04 12.63 14.14
CA VAL A 503 1.19 13.43 15.03
C VAL A 503 1.87 14.74 15.41
N GLU A 504 3.16 14.71 15.71
CA GLU A 504 3.95 15.92 16.01
C GLU A 504 4.03 16.87 14.81
N LEU A 505 4.19 16.35 13.60
CA LEU A 505 4.13 17.16 12.38
C LEU A 505 2.77 17.82 12.19
N ALA A 506 1.68 17.08 12.41
CA ALA A 506 0.33 17.61 12.34
C ALA A 506 0.10 18.76 13.33
N LYS A 507 0.71 18.73 14.52
CA LYS A 507 0.63 19.85 15.48
C LYS A 507 1.23 21.13 14.94
N THR A 508 2.33 21.06 14.20
CA THR A 508 2.98 22.26 13.65
C THR A 508 2.16 22.93 12.53
N ALA A 509 1.22 22.18 11.94
CA ALA A 509 0.32 22.66 10.90
C ALA A 509 -1.01 23.24 11.44
N LEU A 510 -1.32 23.03 12.73
CA LEU A 510 -2.58 23.41 13.41
C LEU A 510 -2.38 24.55 14.42
#